data_AF-N9VHH0-F1
#
_entry.id   AF-N9VHH0-F1
#
_cell.length_a   1.000
_cell.length_b   1.000
_cell.length_c   1.000
_cell.angle_alpha   90.00
_cell.angle_beta   90.00
_cell.angle_gamma   90.00
#
_symmetry.space_group_name_H-M   'P 1'
#
loop_
_entity.id
_entity.type
_entity.pdbx_description
1 polymer ?
#
loop_
_entity_poly.entity_id
_entity_poly.type
_entity_poly.pdbx_seq_one_letter_code
_entity_poly.pdbx_strand_id
1 'polypeptide(L)'
;SVAHDALVALGLIAMLGIEFDLNVIAGLMAVIGYSLNDSIVISDRLRDILCSRQPPSIHECTDRAVVATFSRTLITSGTTLFTVGALLLLGGEALHGFAFTLFAGVLTGTLSSITIATPIQELLGLSPAAYQKTEIPEGA
;
A
#
# COMPACT_ATOMS: atom_id res chain seq x y z
N SER A 1 -5.35 -3.92 -4.22
CA SER A 1 -4.19 -4.23 -3.37
C SER A 1 -4.61 -4.95 -2.09
N VAL A 2 -5.35 -4.30 -1.18
CA VAL A 2 -5.65 -4.82 0.17
C VAL A 2 -6.20 -6.26 0.21
N ALA A 3 -7.18 -6.59 -0.63
CA ALA A 3 -7.74 -7.95 -0.67
C ALA A 3 -6.71 -8.99 -1.12
N HIS A 4 -5.85 -8.63 -2.09
CA HIS A 4 -4.75 -9.48 -2.53
C HIS A 4 -3.77 -9.72 -1.38
N ASP A 5 -3.39 -8.67 -0.64
CA ASP A 5 -2.38 -8.76 0.42
C ASP A 5 -2.89 -9.61 1.60
N ALA A 6 -4.16 -9.46 1.96
CA ALA A 6 -4.82 -10.28 2.96
C ALA A 6 -4.94 -11.75 2.53
N LEU A 7 -5.28 -12.01 1.25
CA LEU A 7 -5.37 -13.37 0.71
C LEU A 7 -4.00 -14.05 0.66
N VAL A 8 -2.95 -13.32 0.28
CA VAL A 8 -1.58 -13.87 0.27
C VAL A 8 -1.10 -14.16 1.69
N ALA A 9 -1.35 -13.27 2.65
CA ALA A 9 -1.02 -13.52 4.05
C ALA A 9 -1.74 -14.77 4.60
N LEU A 10 -3.06 -14.88 4.35
CA LEU A 10 -3.86 -16.06 4.69
C LEU A 10 -3.34 -17.34 4.02
N GLY A 11 -2.97 -17.26 2.74
CA GLY A 11 -2.39 -18.37 2.00
C GLY A 11 -1.07 -18.86 2.61
N LEU A 12 -0.19 -17.94 3.00
CA LEU A 12 1.09 -18.27 3.64
C LEU A 12 0.89 -18.91 5.02
N ILE A 13 -0.04 -18.39 5.83
CA ILE A 13 -0.41 -18.97 7.13
C ILE A 13 -0.91 -20.41 6.94
N ALA A 14 -1.81 -20.62 5.97
CA ALA A 14 -2.36 -21.94 5.66
C ALA A 14 -1.28 -22.92 5.15
N MET A 15 -0.36 -22.45 4.31
CA MET A 15 0.73 -23.27 3.77
C MET A 15 1.74 -23.71 4.85
N LEU A 16 1.98 -22.85 5.85
CA LEU A 16 2.94 -23.12 6.92
C LEU A 16 2.31 -23.83 8.13
N GLY A 17 0.99 -24.08 8.11
CA GLY A 17 0.28 -24.77 9.17
C GLY A 17 0.23 -23.97 10.49
N ILE A 18 0.28 -22.64 10.41
CA ILE A 18 0.18 -21.77 11.59
C ILE A 18 -1.26 -21.81 12.09
N GLU A 19 -1.46 -22.04 13.39
CA GLU A 19 -2.79 -22.07 14.00
C GLU A 19 -3.52 -20.74 13.81
N PHE A 20 -4.76 -20.81 13.35
CA PHE A 20 -5.60 -19.64 13.16
C PHE A 20 -6.27 -19.25 14.48
N ASP A 21 -5.59 -18.39 15.24
CA ASP A 21 -6.03 -17.90 16.55
C ASP A 21 -6.32 -16.38 16.55
N LEU A 22 -6.61 -15.82 17.74
CA LEU A 22 -6.87 -14.39 17.87
C LEU A 22 -5.64 -13.53 17.51
N ASN A 23 -4.42 -14.05 17.70
CA ASN A 23 -3.18 -13.37 17.37
C ASN A 23 -3.03 -13.24 15.84
N VAL A 24 -3.37 -14.29 15.10
CA VAL A 24 -3.41 -14.24 13.62
C VAL A 24 -4.45 -13.23 13.13
N ILE A 25 -5.65 -13.21 13.71
CA ILE A 25 -6.68 -12.22 13.34
C ILE A 25 -6.20 -10.79 13.60
N ALA A 26 -5.57 -10.54 14.75
CA ALA A 26 -4.98 -9.24 15.06
C ALA A 26 -3.88 -8.86 14.05
N GLY A 27 -3.06 -9.84 13.63
CA GLY A 27 -2.05 -9.65 12.60
C GLY A 27 -2.66 -9.25 11.26
N LEU A 28 -3.72 -9.94 10.83
CA LEU A 28 -4.44 -9.63 9.58
C LEU A 28 -5.03 -8.22 9.58
N MET A 29 -5.64 -7.80 10.70
CA MET A 29 -6.17 -6.44 10.85
C MET A 29 -5.06 -5.39 10.72
N ALA A 30 -3.90 -5.66 11.30
CA ALA A 30 -2.73 -4.79 11.17
C ALA A 30 -2.20 -4.72 9.72
N VAL A 31 -2.15 -5.85 9.01
CA VAL A 31 -1.77 -5.91 7.57
C VAL A 31 -2.71 -5.07 6.71
N ILE A 32 -4.02 -5.20 6.93
CA ILE A 32 -5.03 -4.43 6.18
C ILE A 32 -4.81 -2.93 6.39
N GLY A 33 -4.61 -2.49 7.63
CA GLY A 33 -4.34 -1.08 7.94
C GLY A 33 -3.05 -0.58 7.28
N TYR A 34 -1.99 -1.39 7.30
CA TYR A 34 -0.70 -1.04 6.73
C TYR A 34 -0.75 -0.91 5.20
N SER A 35 -1.29 -1.92 4.50
CA SER A 35 -1.42 -1.92 3.03
C SER A 35 -2.35 -0.80 2.54
N LEU A 36 -3.44 -0.53 3.26
CA LEU A 36 -4.35 0.56 2.95
C LEU A 36 -3.65 1.92 3.10
N ASN A 37 -2.90 2.12 4.18
CA ASN A 37 -2.15 3.36 4.42
C ASN A 37 -1.19 3.66 3.25
N ASP A 38 -0.43 2.66 2.80
CA ASP A 38 0.51 2.86 1.70
C ASP A 38 -0.19 3.14 0.36
N SER A 39 -1.30 2.42 0.10
CA SER A 39 -2.13 2.65 -1.09
C SER A 39 -2.74 4.06 -1.12
N ILE A 40 -3.18 4.60 0.02
CA ILE A 40 -3.75 5.96 0.12
C ILE A 40 -2.68 7.01 -0.18
N VAL A 41 -1.49 6.89 0.40
CA VAL A 41 -0.40 7.88 0.20
C VAL A 41 0.01 8.00 -1.26
N ILE A 42 0.13 6.88 -1.98
CA ILE A 42 0.45 6.88 -3.42
C ILE A 42 -0.70 7.50 -4.22
N SER A 43 -1.94 7.12 -3.90
CA SER A 43 -3.15 7.62 -4.61
C SER A 43 -3.36 9.11 -4.42
N ASP A 44 -3.16 9.62 -3.21
CA ASP A 44 -3.23 11.06 -2.90
C ASP A 44 -2.14 11.81 -3.66
N ARG A 45 -0.91 11.27 -3.71
CA ARG A 45 0.18 11.91 -4.46
C ARG A 45 -0.09 11.95 -5.96
N LEU A 46 -0.67 10.90 -6.53
CA LEU A 46 -1.09 10.92 -7.93
C LEU A 46 -2.16 12.00 -8.16
N ARG A 47 -3.17 12.06 -7.29
CA ARG A 47 -4.24 13.08 -7.37
C ARG A 47 -3.65 14.49 -7.33
N ASP A 48 -2.68 14.76 -6.47
CA ASP A 48 -2.01 16.06 -6.40
C ASP A 48 -1.33 16.45 -7.72
N ILE A 49 -0.67 15.48 -8.38
CA ILE A 49 0.02 15.71 -9.66
C ILE A 49 -0.99 15.91 -10.80
N LEU A 50 -2.07 15.14 -10.81
CA LEU A 50 -3.16 15.26 -11.79
C LEU A 50 -3.91 16.60 -11.68
N CYS A 51 -4.05 17.15 -10.48
CA CYS A 51 -4.65 18.46 -10.22
C CYS A 51 -3.74 19.65 -10.59
N SER A 52 -2.50 19.42 -11.02
CA SER A 52 -1.60 20.51 -11.39
C SER A 52 -2.07 21.22 -12.67
N ARG A 53 -1.65 22.49 -12.87
CA ARG A 53 -2.14 23.33 -13.99
C ARG A 53 -1.82 22.75 -15.37
N GLN A 54 -0.71 22.05 -15.49
CA GLN A 54 -0.28 21.34 -16.71
C GLN A 54 0.22 19.97 -16.29
N PRO A 55 -0.70 19.02 -16.06
CA PRO A 55 -0.30 17.67 -15.69
C PRO A 55 0.44 17.04 -16.87
N PRO A 56 1.57 16.36 -16.63
CA PRO A 56 2.23 15.57 -17.67
C PRO A 56 1.34 14.38 -18.07
N SER A 57 1.82 13.51 -18.95
CA SER A 57 1.04 12.30 -19.33
C SER A 57 0.67 11.48 -18.08
N ILE A 58 -0.41 10.69 -18.15
CA ILE A 58 -0.84 9.84 -17.01
C ILE A 58 0.33 8.96 -16.55
N HIS A 59 1.05 8.34 -17.48
CA HIS A 59 2.22 7.51 -17.17
C HIS A 59 3.31 8.28 -16.42
N GLU A 60 3.62 9.52 -16.82
CA GLU A 60 4.58 10.36 -16.11
C GLU A 60 4.04 10.84 -14.75
N CYS A 61 2.74 11.08 -14.63
CA CYS A 61 2.12 11.41 -13.34
C CYS A 61 2.27 10.26 -12.36
N THR A 62 1.99 9.04 -12.82
CA THR A 62 2.14 7.78 -12.08
C THR A 62 3.58 7.56 -11.64
N ASP A 63 4.54 7.65 -12.56
CA ASP A 63 5.97 7.46 -12.26
C ASP A 63 6.47 8.50 -11.25
N ARG A 64 6.11 9.78 -11.43
CA ARG A 64 6.46 10.84 -10.48
C ARG A 64 5.82 10.65 -9.11
N ALA A 65 4.59 10.12 -9.06
CA ALA A 65 3.92 9.82 -7.80
C ALA A 65 4.67 8.73 -7.03
N VAL A 66 5.02 7.63 -7.71
CA VAL A 66 5.78 6.51 -7.13
C VAL A 66 7.15 6.96 -6.63
N VAL A 67 7.93 7.67 -7.45
CA VAL A 67 9.27 8.13 -7.05
C VAL A 67 9.19 9.08 -5.85
N ALA A 68 8.17 9.93 -5.77
CA ALA A 68 7.99 10.86 -4.66
C ALA A 68 7.60 10.17 -3.34
N THR A 69 6.89 9.04 -3.39
CA THR A 69 6.47 8.29 -2.20
C THR A 69 7.42 7.15 -1.84
N PHE A 70 8.26 6.68 -2.77
CA PHE A 70 9.12 5.52 -2.62
C PHE A 70 9.99 5.56 -1.35
N SER A 71 10.70 6.67 -1.10
CA SER A 71 11.56 6.79 0.09
C SER A 71 10.76 6.69 1.39
N ARG A 72 9.56 7.27 1.43
CA ARG A 72 8.68 7.19 2.59
C ARG A 72 8.22 5.76 2.81
N THR A 73 7.71 5.12 1.76
CA THR A 73 7.24 3.73 1.78
C THR A 73 8.36 2.78 2.19
N LEU A 74 9.58 2.97 1.71
CA LEU A 74 10.75 2.16 2.08
C LEU A 74 11.10 2.33 3.57
N ILE A 75 11.09 3.56 4.08
CA ILE A 75 11.39 3.82 5.49
C ILE A 75 10.32 3.22 6.41
N THR A 76 9.04 3.41 6.09
CA THR A 76 7.95 2.88 6.92
C THR A 76 7.92 1.35 6.85
N SER A 77 7.97 0.75 5.66
CA SER A 77 8.02 -0.71 5.50
C SER A 77 9.25 -1.33 6.14
N GLY A 78 10.43 -0.75 5.91
CA GLY A 78 11.68 -1.26 6.44
C GLY A 78 11.73 -1.21 7.97
N THR A 79 11.29 -0.10 8.58
CA THR A 79 11.24 0.00 10.05
C THR A 79 10.19 -0.92 10.66
N THR A 80 9.04 -1.10 10.02
CA THR A 80 8.03 -2.09 10.43
C THR A 80 8.58 -3.51 10.30
N LEU A 81 9.15 -3.90 9.15
CA LEU A 81 9.73 -5.22 8.92
C LEU A 81 10.87 -5.51 9.90
N PHE A 82 11.70 -4.52 10.23
CA PHE A 82 12.75 -4.66 11.23
C PHE A 82 12.16 -4.96 12.61
N THR A 83 11.15 -4.19 13.03
CA THR A 83 10.51 -4.35 14.34
C THR A 83 9.78 -5.69 14.45
N VAL A 84 9.01 -6.05 13.43
CA VAL A 84 8.23 -7.29 13.39
C VAL A 84 9.15 -8.50 13.19
N GLY A 85 10.26 -8.34 12.46
CA GLY A 85 11.32 -9.35 12.35
C GLY A 85 11.99 -9.63 13.70
N ALA A 86 12.28 -8.59 14.48
CA ALA A 86 12.77 -8.78 15.85
C ALA A 86 11.71 -9.50 16.72
N LEU A 87 10.43 -9.15 16.56
CA LEU A 87 9.33 -9.82 17.27
C LEU A 87 9.19 -11.30 16.86
N LEU A 88 9.39 -11.63 15.59
CA LEU A 88 9.40 -13.02 15.11
C LEU A 88 10.53 -13.84 15.75
N LEU A 89 11.70 -13.26 15.92
CA LEU A 89 12.88 -13.93 16.45
C LEU A 89 12.90 -13.98 17.99
N LEU A 90 12.36 -12.96 18.65
CA LEU A 90 12.50 -12.75 20.11
C LEU A 90 11.18 -12.77 20.88
N GLY A 91 10.02 -12.75 20.21
CA GLY A 91 8.71 -12.59 20.82
C GLY A 91 8.10 -13.86 21.44
N GLY A 92 8.67 -15.03 21.16
CA GLY A 92 8.19 -16.32 21.66
C GLY A 92 6.92 -16.84 20.94
N GLU A 93 6.46 -18.03 21.36
CA GLU A 93 5.35 -18.73 20.68
C GLU A 93 4.03 -17.96 20.69
N ALA A 94 3.71 -17.29 21.80
CA ALA A 94 2.45 -16.55 21.95
C ALA A 94 2.25 -15.43 20.93
N LEU A 95 3.33 -14.84 20.41
CA LEU A 95 3.28 -13.74 19.44
C LEU A 95 3.70 -14.18 18.03
N HIS A 96 4.10 -15.44 17.86
CA HIS A 96 4.65 -15.93 16.60
C HIS A 96 3.64 -15.81 15.44
N GLY A 97 2.39 -16.26 15.66
CA GLY A 97 1.32 -16.17 14.66
C GLY A 97 1.01 -14.73 14.25
N PHE A 98 0.94 -13.81 15.21
CA PHE A 98 0.76 -12.37 14.96
C PHE A 98 1.93 -11.79 14.15
N ALA A 99 3.14 -12.00 14.63
CA ALA A 99 4.36 -11.42 14.05
C ALA A 99 4.60 -11.96 12.64
N PHE A 100 4.37 -13.27 12.41
CA PHE A 100 4.48 -13.88 11.09
C PHE A 100 3.47 -13.30 10.12
N THR A 101 2.20 -13.24 10.53
CA THR A 101 1.11 -12.69 9.72
C THR A 101 1.43 -11.26 9.29
N LEU A 102 1.86 -10.43 10.25
CA LEU A 102 2.19 -9.03 9.99
C LEU A 102 3.44 -8.89 9.11
N PHE A 103 4.48 -9.70 9.34
CA PHE A 103 5.68 -9.67 8.52
C PHE A 103 5.39 -10.03 7.06
N ALA A 104 4.68 -11.14 6.85
CA ALA A 104 4.31 -11.60 5.51
C ALA A 104 3.41 -10.57 4.80
N GLY A 105 2.43 -10.01 5.50
CA GLY A 105 1.51 -9.04 4.92
C GLY A 105 2.11 -7.66 4.66
N VAL A 106 3.06 -7.19 5.49
CA VAL A 106 3.80 -5.95 5.20
C VAL A 106 4.70 -6.16 3.98
N LEU A 107 5.39 -7.29 3.90
CA LEU A 107 6.26 -7.61 2.77
C LEU A 107 5.49 -7.64 1.44
N THR A 108 4.35 -8.32 1.40
CA THR A 108 3.50 -8.41 0.20
C THR A 108 2.78 -7.10 -0.08
N GLY A 109 2.32 -6.42 0.97
CA GLY A 109 1.61 -5.14 0.90
C GLY A 109 2.45 -4.02 0.32
N THR A 110 3.72 -3.88 0.74
CA THR A 110 4.64 -2.88 0.19
C THR A 110 4.95 -3.13 -1.29
N LEU A 111 5.05 -4.38 -1.71
CA LEU A 111 5.28 -4.70 -3.13
C LEU A 111 4.00 -4.44 -3.96
N SER A 112 2.85 -4.80 -3.42
CA SER A 112 1.53 -4.65 -4.05
C SER A 112 1.08 -3.21 -4.20
N SER A 113 1.32 -2.36 -3.19
CA SER A 113 0.96 -0.94 -3.26
C SER A 113 1.72 -0.20 -4.37
N ILE A 114 3.02 -0.46 -4.55
CA ILE A 114 3.84 0.17 -5.57
C ILE A 114 3.51 -0.35 -6.98
N THR A 115 3.22 -1.65 -7.12
CA THR A 115 3.09 -2.32 -8.43
C THR A 115 1.65 -2.43 -8.94
N ILE A 116 0.64 -2.48 -8.06
CA ILE A 116 -0.77 -2.72 -8.44
C ILE A 116 -1.63 -1.44 -8.35
N ALA A 117 -1.32 -0.49 -7.46
CA ALA A 117 -2.12 0.74 -7.34
C ALA A 117 -1.99 1.65 -8.58
N THR A 118 -0.80 1.66 -9.18
CA THR A 118 -0.43 2.44 -10.36
C THR A 118 -1.18 2.02 -11.63
N PRO A 119 -1.21 0.73 -12.06
CA PRO A 119 -1.94 0.32 -13.26
C PRO A 119 -3.47 0.33 -13.09
N ILE A 120 -4.02 0.17 -11.88
CA ILE A 120 -5.48 0.25 -11.67
C ILE A 120 -6.00 1.65 -11.99
N GLN A 121 -5.23 2.68 -11.66
CA GLN A 121 -5.60 4.08 -11.91
C GLN A 121 -5.56 4.43 -13.41
N GLU A 122 -4.61 3.85 -14.15
CA GLU A 122 -4.57 3.93 -15.61
C GLU A 122 -5.71 3.14 -16.27
N LEU A 123 -6.01 1.94 -15.76
CA LEU A 123 -7.05 1.05 -16.27
C LEU A 123 -8.47 1.60 -16.03
N LEU A 124 -8.69 2.32 -14.93
CA LEU A 124 -9.94 3.02 -14.64
C LEU A 124 -10.18 4.24 -15.54
N GLY A 125 -9.26 4.54 -16.46
CA GLY A 125 -9.43 5.59 -17.46
C GLY A 125 -9.42 6.99 -16.84
N LEU A 126 -8.64 7.20 -15.77
CA LEU A 126 -8.46 8.52 -15.16
C LEU A 126 -7.78 9.46 -16.15
N SER A 127 -8.60 10.17 -16.93
CA SER A 127 -8.13 11.20 -17.86
C SER A 127 -7.88 12.52 -17.11
N PRO A 128 -6.78 13.23 -17.38
CA PRO A 128 -6.50 14.56 -16.84
C PRO A 128 -7.64 15.56 -17.03
N ALA A 129 -8.49 15.34 -18.05
CA ALA A 129 -9.67 16.14 -18.33
C ALA A 129 -10.73 16.13 -17.21
N ALA A 130 -10.78 15.10 -16.36
CA ALA A 130 -11.71 15.02 -15.23
C ALA A 130 -11.29 15.91 -14.03
N TYR A 131 -10.02 16.33 -13.99
CA TYR A 131 -9.44 17.11 -12.90
C TYR A 131 -9.03 18.54 -13.28
N GLN A 132 -9.02 18.89 -14.57
CA GLN A 132 -8.86 20.27 -15.00
C GLN A 132 -10.08 21.09 -14.57
N LYS A 133 -9.87 22.00 -13.63
CA LYS A 133 -10.84 23.02 -13.27
C LYS A 133 -11.07 23.88 -14.51
N THR A 134 -12.28 23.85 -15.09
CA THR A 134 -12.67 24.82 -16.12
C THR A 134 -12.37 26.20 -15.56
N GLU A 135 -11.43 26.94 -16.17
CA GLU A 135 -11.21 28.34 -15.82
C GLU A 135 -12.53 29.05 -16.08
N ILE A 136 -13.24 29.45 -15.02
CA ILE A 136 -14.37 30.35 -15.14
C ILE A 136 -13.75 31.67 -15.59
N PRO A 137 -14.09 32.20 -16.77
CA PRO A 137 -13.52 33.45 -17.23
C PRO A 137 -13.80 34.54 -16.18
N GLU A 138 -12.73 35.19 -15.69
CA GLU A 138 -12.85 36.40 -14.89
C GLU A 138 -13.48 37.49 -15.77
N GLY A 139 -14.81 37.59 -15.75
CA GLY A 139 -15.55 38.62 -16.45
C GLY A 139 -16.84 38.12 -17.11
N ALA A 140 -17.85 37.81 -16.29
CA ALA A 140 -19.26 37.80 -16.69
C ALA A 140 -20.05 38.66 -15.68
#